data_AF-A0A0L0H5R1-F1
#
_entry.id   AF-A0A0L0H5R1-F1
#
_cell.length_a   1.000
_cell.length_b   1.000
_cell.length_c   1.000
_cell.angle_alpha   90.00
_cell.angle_beta   90.00
_cell.angle_gamma   90.00
#
_symmetry.space_group_name_H-M   'P 1'
#
loop_
_entity.id
_entity.type
_entity.pdbx_description
1 polymer ?
#
loop_
_entity_poly.entity_id
_entity_poly.type
_entity_poly.pdbx_seq_one_letter_code
_entity_poly.pdbx_strand_id
1 'polypeptide(L)'
;MIVNQSSIILALGLTAAVATPVRRQLPPSTRVQMHSSCSASQKQTLNKALDDMNKLTIHATKRILDKTYEDPVYQTYFGNGESATVVGYYGILTAGKVFFSDVDNKCSQPGWAGHWRGEVAPLETVICPLSFNTTARKPLSALCQDGDRFSQHKTNYFLSSDLMHRLFHVPLINPEERVDHYASNYTEVTALAAADGDKAEHNQDSYMYFALDAYARDDVNPPNGCV
;
A
#
# COMPACT_ATOMS: atom_id res chain seq x y z
N MET A 1 10.55 -65.89 -51.72
CA MET A 1 9.77 -64.65 -51.87
C MET A 1 9.08 -64.38 -50.55
N ILE A 2 9.53 -63.38 -49.79
CA ILE A 2 8.76 -62.56 -48.84
C ILE A 2 9.67 -61.37 -48.51
N VAL A 3 9.02 -60.22 -48.36
CA VAL A 3 9.53 -58.87 -48.51
C VAL A 3 10.05 -58.32 -47.18
N ASN A 4 11.13 -57.54 -47.30
CA ASN A 4 11.60 -56.44 -46.44
C ASN A 4 10.54 -55.81 -45.52
N GLN A 5 10.87 -55.54 -44.25
CA GLN A 5 10.51 -54.28 -43.56
C GLN A 5 11.56 -53.96 -42.48
N SER A 6 12.40 -52.97 -42.76
CA SER A 6 13.22 -52.27 -41.77
C SER A 6 12.34 -51.31 -40.97
N SER A 7 12.23 -51.51 -39.66
CA SER A 7 11.57 -50.56 -38.76
C SER A 7 12.49 -49.36 -38.50
N ILE A 8 12.12 -48.20 -39.03
CA ILE A 8 12.69 -46.90 -38.66
C ILE A 8 11.99 -46.48 -37.35
N ILE A 9 12.74 -46.48 -36.23
CA ILE A 9 12.27 -45.89 -34.99
C ILE A 9 12.50 -44.38 -35.09
N LEU A 10 11.42 -43.63 -35.34
CA LEU A 10 11.43 -42.18 -35.29
C LEU A 10 11.39 -41.76 -33.81
N ALA A 11 12.55 -41.38 -33.26
CA ALA A 11 12.62 -40.79 -31.93
C ALA A 11 12.00 -39.39 -31.98
N LEU A 12 10.73 -39.28 -31.61
CA LEU A 12 10.07 -38.02 -31.31
C LEU A 12 10.69 -37.44 -30.04
N GLY A 13 11.67 -36.54 -30.20
CA GLY A 13 12.18 -35.72 -29.11
C GLY A 13 11.08 -34.80 -28.62
N LEU A 14 10.42 -35.17 -27.52
CA LEU A 14 9.65 -34.22 -26.72
C LEU A 14 10.64 -33.27 -26.03
N THR A 15 10.92 -32.13 -26.66
CA THR A 15 11.48 -30.99 -25.93
C THR A 15 10.38 -30.44 -25.06
N ALA A 16 10.42 -30.75 -23.76
CA ALA A 16 9.62 -30.06 -22.77
C ALA A 16 10.02 -28.57 -22.80
N ALA A 17 9.12 -27.72 -23.29
CA ALA A 17 9.28 -26.28 -23.16
C ALA A 17 9.25 -25.95 -21.66
N VAL A 18 10.41 -25.72 -21.06
CA VAL A 18 10.50 -25.13 -19.73
C VAL A 18 9.94 -23.72 -19.85
N ALA A 19 8.68 -23.55 -19.44
CA ALA A 19 8.10 -22.23 -19.28
C ALA A 19 8.93 -21.49 -18.24
N THR A 20 9.81 -20.59 -18.69
CA THR A 20 10.44 -19.63 -17.81
C THR A 20 9.32 -18.88 -17.09
N PRO A 21 9.30 -18.85 -15.75
CA PRO A 21 8.32 -18.04 -15.05
C PRO A 21 8.52 -16.61 -15.54
N VAL A 22 7.51 -16.07 -16.22
CA VAL A 22 7.45 -14.64 -16.52
C VAL A 22 7.33 -13.98 -15.16
N ARG A 23 8.47 -13.57 -14.60
CA ARG A 23 8.48 -12.63 -13.50
C ARG A 23 7.86 -11.37 -14.07
N ARG A 24 6.55 -11.18 -13.85
CA ARG A 24 5.89 -9.90 -14.11
C ARG A 24 6.66 -8.88 -13.29
N GLN A 25 7.56 -8.17 -13.95
CA GLN A 25 8.20 -7.03 -13.36
C GLN A 25 7.07 -6.03 -13.18
N LEU A 26 6.66 -5.81 -11.93
CA LEU A 26 5.75 -4.73 -11.60
C LEU A 26 6.30 -3.47 -12.29
N PRO A 27 5.43 -2.65 -12.90
CA PRO A 27 5.85 -1.44 -13.57
C PRO A 27 6.74 -0.61 -12.63
N PRO A 28 7.67 0.21 -13.18
CA PRO A 28 8.58 1.01 -12.38
C PRO A 28 7.80 1.75 -11.29
N SER A 29 8.29 1.65 -10.06
CA SER A 29 7.85 2.36 -8.85
C SER A 29 7.14 3.68 -9.18
N THR A 30 5.93 3.85 -8.66
CA THR A 30 5.15 5.09 -8.50
C THR A 30 5.96 6.35 -8.83
N ARG A 31 5.80 6.93 -10.03
CA ARG A 31 6.48 8.20 -10.40
C ARG A 31 5.75 9.40 -9.81
N VAL A 32 5.79 9.47 -8.50
CA VAL A 32 5.48 10.66 -7.74
C VAL A 32 6.43 11.79 -8.17
N GLN A 33 5.89 12.87 -8.73
CA GLN A 33 6.67 14.01 -9.20
C GLN A 33 6.84 15.06 -8.10
N MET A 34 8.04 15.20 -7.54
CA MET A 34 8.30 16.20 -6.51
C MET A 34 8.51 17.60 -7.08
N HIS A 35 7.79 18.59 -6.55
CA HIS A 35 7.94 20.00 -6.96
C HIS A 35 9.33 20.57 -6.63
N SER A 36 9.74 21.63 -7.33
CA SER A 36 11.05 22.29 -7.15
C SER A 36 11.23 22.93 -5.77
N SER A 37 10.12 23.20 -5.06
CA SER A 37 10.12 23.73 -3.69
C SER A 37 10.64 22.77 -2.62
N CYS A 38 10.74 21.46 -2.90
CA CYS A 38 11.41 20.55 -1.99
C CYS A 38 12.92 20.77 -2.00
N SER A 39 13.50 20.92 -0.81
CA SER A 39 14.95 20.80 -0.64
C SER A 39 15.44 19.38 -1.01
N ALA A 40 16.72 19.24 -1.29
CA ALA A 40 17.31 17.94 -1.60
C ALA A 40 17.10 16.91 -0.49
N SER A 41 17.20 17.32 0.79
CA SER A 41 16.96 16.45 1.94
C SER A 41 15.50 16.02 2.05
N GLN A 42 14.55 16.93 1.81
CA GLN A 42 13.13 16.58 1.78
C GLN A 42 12.85 15.54 0.70
N LYS A 43 13.36 15.74 -0.53
CA LYS A 43 13.20 14.77 -1.63
C LYS A 43 13.71 13.37 -1.25
N GLN A 44 14.86 13.29 -0.58
CA GLN A 44 15.41 12.01 -0.12
C GLN A 44 14.49 11.31 0.88
N THR A 45 14.01 12.03 1.92
CA THR A 45 13.09 11.48 2.91
C THR A 45 11.81 10.96 2.28
N LEU A 46 11.27 11.71 1.33
CA LEU A 46 10.02 11.37 0.64
C LEU A 46 10.18 10.19 -0.30
N ASN A 47 11.28 10.14 -1.06
CA ASN A 47 11.57 8.99 -1.91
C ASN A 47 11.68 7.73 -1.06
N LYS A 48 12.40 7.80 0.06
CA LYS A 48 12.46 6.68 1.01
C LYS A 48 11.08 6.28 1.53
N ALA A 49 10.23 7.25 1.90
CA ALA A 49 8.90 6.94 2.41
C ALA A 49 7.96 6.37 1.33
N LEU A 50 8.12 6.77 0.07
CA LEU A 50 7.42 6.19 -1.08
C LEU A 50 7.89 4.76 -1.35
N ASP A 51 9.20 4.48 -1.23
CA ASP A 51 9.73 3.12 -1.32
C ASP A 51 9.19 2.24 -0.19
N ASP A 52 9.16 2.77 1.03
CA ASP A 52 8.58 2.09 2.21
C ASP A 52 7.05 1.87 2.03
N MET A 53 6.33 2.82 1.44
CA MET A 53 4.91 2.67 1.09
C MET A 53 4.72 1.57 0.04
N ASN A 54 5.51 1.58 -1.04
CA ASN A 54 5.48 0.54 -2.07
C ASN A 54 5.80 -0.85 -1.48
N LYS A 55 6.72 -0.91 -0.51
CA LYS A 55 7.00 -2.14 0.23
C LYS A 55 5.75 -2.66 0.94
N LEU A 56 5.05 -1.77 1.67
CA LEU A 56 3.82 -2.11 2.38
C LEU A 56 2.71 -2.60 1.42
N THR A 57 2.47 -1.89 0.31
CA THR A 57 1.41 -2.25 -0.65
C THR A 57 1.71 -3.57 -1.35
N ILE A 58 2.94 -3.79 -1.83
CA ILE A 58 3.35 -5.05 -2.46
C ILE A 58 3.25 -6.21 -1.47
N HIS A 59 3.69 -6.00 -0.23
CA HIS A 59 3.61 -7.01 0.82
C HIS A 59 2.15 -7.39 1.12
N ALA A 60 1.28 -6.39 1.33
CA ALA A 60 -0.14 -6.57 1.59
C ALA A 60 -0.81 -7.34 0.45
N THR A 61 -0.60 -6.95 -0.82
CA THR A 61 -1.11 -7.67 -1.99
C THR A 61 -0.65 -9.11 -2.01
N LYS A 62 0.64 -9.37 -1.80
CA LYS A 62 1.17 -10.75 -1.79
C LYS A 62 0.50 -11.59 -0.71
N ARG A 63 0.37 -11.06 0.51
CA ARG A 63 -0.28 -11.76 1.62
C ARG A 63 -1.73 -12.12 1.30
N ILE A 64 -2.49 -11.18 0.74
CA ILE A 64 -3.89 -11.43 0.33
C ILE A 64 -3.95 -12.51 -0.75
N LEU A 65 -3.04 -12.50 -1.74
CA LEU A 65 -3.03 -13.51 -2.79
C LEU A 65 -2.60 -14.90 -2.28
N ASP A 66 -1.70 -14.95 -1.30
CA ASP A 66 -1.18 -16.20 -0.73
C ASP A 66 -2.18 -16.84 0.26
N LYS A 67 -2.86 -16.03 1.07
CA LYS A 67 -3.74 -16.50 2.17
C LYS A 67 -5.23 -16.34 1.88
N THR A 68 -5.60 -15.50 0.92
CA THR A 68 -6.98 -15.21 0.51
C THR A 68 -7.85 -14.68 1.66
N TYR A 69 -9.17 -14.83 1.56
CA TYR A 69 -10.13 -14.40 2.59
C TYR A 69 -10.03 -15.20 3.91
N GLU A 70 -9.29 -16.31 3.90
CA GLU A 70 -9.06 -17.15 5.09
C GLU A 70 -8.04 -16.53 6.06
N ASP A 71 -7.31 -15.49 5.65
CA ASP A 71 -6.35 -14.80 6.51
C ASP A 71 -7.05 -14.10 7.68
N PRO A 72 -6.80 -14.51 8.95
CA PRO A 72 -7.39 -13.84 10.11
C PRO A 72 -6.99 -12.37 10.22
N VAL A 73 -5.81 -12.01 9.69
CA VAL A 73 -5.37 -10.60 9.66
C VAL A 73 -6.21 -9.82 8.65
N TYR A 74 -6.53 -10.39 7.48
CA TYR A 74 -7.42 -9.75 6.52
C TYR A 74 -8.81 -9.52 7.12
N GLN A 75 -9.39 -10.56 7.73
CA GLN A 75 -10.71 -10.49 8.36
C GLN A 75 -10.78 -9.44 9.49
N THR A 76 -9.66 -9.17 10.16
CA THR A 76 -9.59 -8.14 11.21
C THR A 76 -9.86 -6.73 10.68
N TYR A 77 -9.45 -6.43 9.44
CA TYR A 77 -9.53 -5.08 8.86
C TYR A 77 -10.57 -4.92 7.75
N PHE A 78 -11.00 -6.04 7.15
CA PHE A 78 -11.93 -6.06 6.03
C PHE A 78 -13.13 -6.98 6.23
N GLY A 79 -13.15 -7.80 7.29
CA GLY A 79 -14.26 -8.72 7.54
C GLY A 79 -14.50 -9.67 6.37
N ASN A 80 -15.72 -9.63 5.83
CA ASN A 80 -16.14 -10.37 4.64
C ASN A 80 -16.02 -9.56 3.32
N GLY A 81 -15.37 -8.40 3.34
CA GLY A 81 -15.14 -7.58 2.14
C GLY A 81 -14.35 -8.30 1.05
N GLU A 82 -14.58 -7.92 -0.20
CA GLU A 82 -14.01 -8.53 -1.41
C GLU A 82 -12.51 -8.27 -1.53
N SER A 83 -11.73 -9.33 -1.36
CA SER A 83 -10.26 -9.25 -1.48
C SER A 83 -9.75 -8.74 -2.84
N ALA A 84 -10.54 -8.92 -3.91
CA ALA A 84 -10.20 -8.40 -5.23
C ALA A 84 -10.26 -6.87 -5.28
N THR A 85 -11.26 -6.25 -4.62
CA THR A 85 -11.37 -4.79 -4.43
C THR A 85 -10.13 -4.28 -3.72
N VAL A 86 -9.78 -4.88 -2.58
CA VAL A 86 -8.62 -4.49 -1.77
C VAL A 86 -7.31 -4.63 -2.55
N VAL A 87 -7.10 -5.75 -3.26
CA VAL A 87 -5.94 -5.96 -4.12
C VAL A 87 -5.90 -4.93 -5.27
N GLY A 88 -7.04 -4.61 -5.86
CA GLY A 88 -7.16 -3.59 -6.91
C GLY A 88 -6.67 -2.22 -6.42
N TYR A 89 -7.13 -1.79 -5.24
CA TYR A 89 -6.70 -0.52 -4.64
C TYR A 89 -5.22 -0.51 -4.25
N TYR A 90 -4.66 -1.59 -3.70
CA TYR A 90 -3.21 -1.68 -3.50
C TYR A 90 -2.42 -1.66 -4.82
N GLY A 91 -2.96 -2.27 -5.87
CA GLY A 91 -2.37 -2.26 -7.21
C GLY A 91 -2.29 -0.86 -7.81
N ILE A 92 -3.32 -0.02 -7.62
CA ILE A 92 -3.32 1.37 -8.10
C ILE A 92 -2.61 2.34 -7.16
N LEU A 93 -2.43 2.01 -5.87
CA LEU A 93 -1.51 2.68 -4.93
C LEU A 93 -0.02 2.53 -5.30
N THR A 94 0.27 2.12 -6.53
CA THR A 94 1.60 2.16 -7.14
C THR A 94 1.66 3.12 -8.34
N ALA A 95 0.59 3.86 -8.60
CA ALA A 95 0.48 4.95 -9.56
C ALA A 95 0.11 6.27 -8.85
N GLY A 96 0.31 7.43 -9.49
CA GLY A 96 -0.04 8.75 -8.91
C GLY A 96 1.08 9.80 -8.96
N LYS A 97 0.72 11.08 -8.72
CA LYS A 97 1.65 12.22 -8.58
C LYS A 97 1.46 12.87 -7.19
N VAL A 98 2.54 13.14 -6.44
CA VAL A 98 2.51 13.87 -5.16
C VAL A 98 3.33 15.13 -5.32
N PHE A 99 2.72 16.29 -5.15
CA PHE A 99 3.38 17.58 -5.16
C PHE A 99 3.72 18.00 -3.72
N PHE A 100 4.59 18.98 -3.51
CA PHE A 100 5.17 19.26 -2.18
C PHE A 100 5.28 20.75 -1.83
N SER A 101 4.74 21.62 -2.67
CA SER A 101 4.81 23.06 -2.44
C SER A 101 3.66 23.50 -1.55
N ASP A 102 3.93 24.18 -0.44
CA ASP A 102 2.93 24.92 0.37
C ASP A 102 2.42 26.14 -0.41
N VAL A 103 1.77 25.88 -1.54
CA VAL A 103 1.35 26.90 -2.51
C VAL A 103 0.12 27.66 -2.07
N ASP A 104 -0.59 27.17 -1.07
CA ASP A 104 -1.84 27.74 -0.58
C ASP A 104 -1.75 28.22 0.88
N ASN A 105 -0.56 28.23 1.48
CA ASN A 105 -0.26 28.69 2.85
C ASN A 105 -1.08 28.00 3.95
N LYS A 106 -1.61 26.80 3.67
CA LYS A 106 -2.43 26.03 4.63
C LYS A 106 -1.61 25.19 5.60
N CYS A 107 -0.29 25.10 5.41
CA CYS A 107 0.60 24.39 6.34
C CYS A 107 0.81 25.09 7.70
N SER A 108 0.28 26.30 7.86
CA SER A 108 0.25 27.01 9.15
C SER A 108 -0.78 26.44 10.13
N GLN A 109 -1.68 25.56 9.69
CA GLN A 109 -2.70 24.96 10.54
C GLN A 109 -2.09 23.98 11.57
N PRO A 110 -2.41 24.13 12.88
CA PRO A 110 -1.90 23.24 13.91
C PRO A 110 -2.20 21.77 13.63
N GLY A 111 -1.16 20.93 13.69
CA GLY A 111 -1.26 19.49 13.50
C GLY A 111 -1.36 19.03 12.04
N TRP A 112 -1.39 19.94 11.07
CA TRP A 112 -1.42 19.57 9.66
C TRP A 112 -0.03 19.16 9.18
N ALA A 113 0.14 17.87 8.91
CA ALA A 113 1.29 17.36 8.18
C ALA A 113 1.17 17.61 6.67
N GLY A 114 -0.02 17.99 6.20
CA GLY A 114 -0.32 18.31 4.81
C GLY A 114 -1.75 17.98 4.46
N HIS A 115 -2.13 18.21 3.20
CA HIS A 115 -3.52 18.14 2.75
C HIS A 115 -3.61 17.83 1.26
N TRP A 116 -4.77 17.36 0.82
CA TRP A 116 -5.11 17.31 -0.61
C TRP A 116 -5.61 18.68 -1.07
N ARG A 117 -5.28 19.11 -2.30
CA ARG A 117 -5.63 20.46 -2.78
C ARG A 117 -7.06 20.60 -3.29
N GLY A 118 -7.85 19.53 -3.25
CA GLY A 118 -9.25 19.55 -3.67
C GLY A 118 -9.40 19.92 -5.15
N GLU A 119 -10.55 20.50 -5.48
CA GLU A 119 -10.92 20.88 -6.85
C GLU A 119 -9.94 21.86 -7.53
N VAL A 120 -9.18 22.64 -6.75
CA VAL A 120 -8.22 23.62 -7.28
C VAL A 120 -7.06 22.94 -8.01
N ALA A 121 -6.62 21.78 -7.49
CA ALA A 121 -5.55 20.99 -8.09
C ALA A 121 -5.71 19.51 -7.67
N PRO A 122 -6.68 18.77 -8.23
CA PRO A 122 -7.12 17.48 -7.69
C PRO A 122 -6.06 16.37 -7.78
N LEU A 123 -5.04 16.55 -8.61
CA LEU A 123 -3.92 15.62 -8.75
C LEU A 123 -2.75 15.95 -7.82
N GLU A 124 -2.95 16.87 -6.86
CA GLU A 124 -1.90 17.39 -6.00
C GLU A 124 -2.28 17.24 -4.52
N THR A 125 -1.35 16.70 -3.75
CA THR A 125 -1.31 16.86 -2.29
C THR A 125 -0.19 17.84 -1.93
N VAL A 126 -0.28 18.49 -0.79
CA VAL A 126 0.72 19.39 -0.19
C VAL A 126 1.28 18.71 1.04
N ILE A 127 2.59 18.86 1.26
CA ILE A 127 3.31 18.26 2.37
C ILE A 127 3.92 19.38 3.21
N CYS A 128 3.52 19.44 4.46
CA CYS A 128 3.89 20.49 5.40
C CYS A 128 5.12 20.10 6.23
N PRO A 129 5.79 21.08 6.88
CA PRO A 129 6.98 20.83 7.69
C PRO A 129 6.82 19.71 8.74
N LEU A 130 5.63 19.57 9.32
CA LEU A 130 5.33 18.53 10.30
C LEU A 130 5.51 17.10 9.72
N SER A 131 5.42 16.91 8.40
CA SER A 131 5.71 15.61 7.77
C SER A 131 7.15 15.14 7.94
N PHE A 132 8.08 16.07 8.16
CA PHE A 132 9.51 15.78 8.34
C PHE A 132 9.92 15.73 9.82
N ASN A 133 8.99 15.98 10.73
CA ASN A 133 9.23 15.82 12.16
C ASN A 133 9.08 14.35 12.54
N THR A 134 10.18 13.70 12.91
CA THR A 134 10.22 12.26 13.22
C THR A 134 9.46 11.87 14.49
N THR A 135 9.08 12.83 15.34
CA THR A 135 8.18 12.55 16.46
C THR A 135 6.70 12.54 16.05
N ALA A 136 6.37 13.15 14.90
CA ALA A 136 5.01 13.21 14.35
C ALA A 136 4.79 12.24 13.18
N ARG A 137 5.84 11.97 12.40
CA ARG A 137 5.86 11.02 11.27
C ARG A 137 7.11 10.15 11.36
N LYS A 138 6.96 8.96 11.93
CA LYS A 138 8.07 8.01 12.05
C LYS A 138 8.42 7.39 10.70
N PRO A 139 9.70 7.05 10.45
CA PRO A 139 10.05 6.18 9.33
C PRO A 139 9.48 4.78 9.56
N LEU A 140 9.20 4.03 8.49
CA LEU A 140 8.68 2.67 8.60
C LEU A 140 9.63 1.74 9.38
N SER A 141 10.93 2.00 9.36
CA SER A 141 11.92 1.25 10.13
C SER A 141 11.67 1.26 11.63
N ALA A 142 10.90 2.23 12.14
CA ALA A 142 10.54 2.33 13.56
C ALA A 142 9.29 1.51 13.94
N LEU A 143 8.65 0.82 13.00
CA LEU A 143 7.51 -0.05 13.27
C LEU A 143 7.89 -1.11 14.30
N CYS A 144 7.07 -1.26 15.34
CA CYS A 144 7.26 -2.19 16.46
C CYS A 144 8.53 -1.96 17.32
N GLN A 145 9.29 -0.88 17.14
CA GLN A 145 10.46 -0.60 17.96
C GLN A 145 10.05 -0.18 19.38
N ASP A 146 10.88 -0.50 20.38
CA ASP A 146 10.73 -0.04 21.77
C ASP A 146 9.35 -0.34 22.40
N GLY A 147 8.68 -1.41 21.95
CA GLY A 147 7.34 -1.77 22.40
C GLY A 147 6.22 -0.88 21.87
N ASP A 148 6.51 -0.04 20.88
CA ASP A 148 5.55 0.82 20.21
C ASP A 148 4.50 -0.01 19.46
N ARG A 149 3.23 0.34 19.67
CA ARG A 149 2.07 -0.38 19.12
C ARG A 149 1.37 0.49 18.11
N PHE A 150 1.37 0.10 16.84
CA PHE A 150 0.80 0.95 15.78
C PHE A 150 -0.71 1.17 15.97
N SER A 151 -1.41 0.25 16.65
CA SER A 151 -2.84 0.36 16.94
C SER A 151 -3.20 1.52 17.87
N GLN A 152 -2.23 2.03 18.64
CA GLN A 152 -2.41 3.13 19.58
C GLN A 152 -2.28 4.51 18.90
N HIS A 153 -1.89 4.53 17.63
CA HIS A 153 -1.66 5.75 16.87
C HIS A 153 -2.64 5.87 15.72
N LYS A 154 -2.76 7.09 15.19
CA LYS A 154 -3.44 7.30 13.90
C LYS A 154 -2.63 6.62 12.80
N THR A 155 -3.31 6.18 11.75
CA THR A 155 -2.69 5.57 10.56
C THR A 155 -1.66 6.45 9.87
N ASN A 156 -1.72 7.77 10.05
CA ASN A 156 -0.72 8.70 9.54
C ASN A 156 0.54 8.82 10.42
N TYR A 157 0.72 7.96 11.42
CA TYR A 157 1.88 7.99 12.31
C TYR A 157 3.21 7.65 11.63
N PHE A 158 3.19 6.74 10.65
CA PHE A 158 4.35 6.47 9.80
C PHE A 158 4.24 7.30 8.53
N LEU A 159 5.36 7.86 8.05
CA LEU A 159 5.35 8.67 6.84
C LEU A 159 4.90 7.86 5.60
N SER A 160 5.23 6.58 5.54
CA SER A 160 4.80 5.68 4.46
C SER A 160 3.28 5.50 4.41
N SER A 161 2.63 5.33 5.57
CA SER A 161 1.17 5.19 5.64
C SER A 161 0.45 6.54 5.53
N ASP A 162 1.06 7.66 5.96
CA ASP A 162 0.56 9.01 5.67
C ASP A 162 0.57 9.31 4.16
N LEU A 163 1.60 8.88 3.42
CA LEU A 163 1.62 9.00 1.96
C LEU A 163 0.55 8.14 1.29
N MET A 164 0.34 6.91 1.76
CA MET A 164 -0.77 6.07 1.30
C MET A 164 -2.11 6.76 1.50
N HIS A 165 -2.33 7.32 2.69
CA HIS A 165 -3.53 8.08 3.02
C HIS A 165 -3.76 9.23 2.02
N ARG A 166 -2.72 10.02 1.72
CA ARG A 166 -2.85 11.17 0.82
C ARG A 166 -3.16 10.77 -0.61
N LEU A 167 -2.60 9.65 -1.07
CA LEU A 167 -2.85 9.17 -2.42
C LEU A 167 -4.30 8.72 -2.61
N PHE A 168 -4.97 8.19 -1.59
CA PHE A 168 -6.40 7.87 -1.67
C PHE A 168 -7.31 9.08 -1.88
N HIS A 169 -6.86 10.29 -1.53
CA HIS A 169 -7.59 11.53 -1.85
C HIS A 169 -7.42 11.97 -3.31
N VAL A 170 -6.50 11.37 -4.08
CA VAL A 170 -6.25 11.74 -5.48
C VAL A 170 -7.23 10.98 -6.38
N PRO A 171 -8.06 11.65 -7.21
CA PRO A 171 -9.07 10.97 -8.04
C PRO A 171 -8.53 9.97 -9.07
N LEU A 172 -7.24 10.07 -9.43
CA LEU A 172 -6.59 9.07 -10.28
C LEU A 172 -6.40 7.71 -9.56
N ILE A 173 -6.30 7.74 -8.24
CA ILE A 173 -6.09 6.57 -7.37
C ILE A 173 -7.41 6.10 -6.78
N ASN A 174 -8.31 7.03 -6.50
CA ASN A 174 -9.65 6.72 -6.01
C ASN A 174 -10.68 7.27 -7.01
N PRO A 175 -10.74 6.70 -8.23
CA PRO A 175 -11.75 7.09 -9.19
C PRO A 175 -13.13 6.78 -8.60
N GLU A 176 -14.09 7.66 -8.84
CA GLU A 176 -15.45 7.56 -8.30
C GLU A 176 -15.56 7.70 -6.76
N GLU A 177 -14.48 8.12 -6.08
CA GLU A 177 -14.49 8.44 -4.64
C GLU A 177 -15.02 7.29 -3.76
N ARG A 178 -14.71 6.05 -4.13
CA ARG A 178 -15.23 4.85 -3.45
C ARG A 178 -14.51 4.57 -2.13
N VAL A 179 -13.24 4.93 -2.00
CA VAL A 179 -12.49 4.78 -0.75
C VAL A 179 -12.62 6.06 0.08
N ASP A 180 -13.15 5.98 1.29
CA ASP A 180 -13.43 7.15 2.16
C ASP A 180 -13.12 6.86 3.64
N HIS A 181 -13.35 7.84 4.51
CA HIS A 181 -13.15 7.80 5.96
C HIS A 181 -14.38 7.27 6.69
N TYR A 182 -14.71 5.98 6.53
CA TYR A 182 -15.81 5.36 7.28
C TYR A 182 -15.45 5.08 8.75
N ALA A 183 -14.17 4.87 9.05
CA ALA A 183 -13.62 4.63 10.38
C ALA A 183 -12.15 5.05 10.42
N SER A 184 -11.68 5.70 11.50
CA SER A 184 -10.38 6.39 11.47
C SER A 184 -9.33 5.88 12.47
N ASN A 185 -9.74 5.17 13.53
CA ASN A 185 -8.81 4.56 14.49
C ASN A 185 -8.91 3.04 14.52
N TYR A 186 -7.94 2.37 15.13
CA TYR A 186 -7.87 0.90 15.14
C TYR A 186 -9.16 0.24 15.66
N THR A 187 -9.74 0.76 16.75
CA THR A 187 -10.99 0.22 17.32
C THR A 187 -12.16 0.41 16.36
N GLU A 188 -12.29 1.58 15.74
CA GLU A 188 -13.35 1.85 14.77
C GLU A 188 -13.21 1.00 13.51
N VAL A 189 -11.99 0.84 13.01
CA VAL A 189 -11.70 0.07 11.79
C VAL A 189 -12.03 -1.40 11.99
N THR A 190 -11.60 -1.98 13.10
CA THR A 190 -11.89 -3.40 13.40
C THR A 190 -13.37 -3.63 13.72
N ALA A 191 -14.04 -2.65 14.35
CA ALA A 191 -15.48 -2.70 14.55
C ALA A 191 -16.26 -2.57 13.23
N LEU A 192 -15.82 -1.70 12.31
CA LEU A 192 -16.40 -1.56 10.98
C LEU A 192 -16.29 -2.87 10.20
N ALA A 193 -15.10 -3.48 10.18
CA ALA A 193 -14.86 -4.77 9.54
C ALA A 193 -15.76 -5.89 10.09
N ALA A 194 -15.98 -5.92 11.40
CA ALA A 194 -16.86 -6.90 12.04
C ALA A 194 -18.35 -6.68 11.71
N ALA A 195 -18.76 -5.44 11.42
CA ALA A 195 -20.15 -5.07 11.21
C ALA A 195 -20.56 -5.00 9.73
N ASP A 196 -19.66 -4.55 8.86
CA ASP A 196 -19.95 -4.14 7.48
C ASP A 196 -18.68 -4.25 6.62
N GLY A 197 -18.40 -5.46 6.12
CA GLY A 197 -17.22 -5.72 5.27
C GLY A 197 -17.21 -4.93 3.97
N ASP A 198 -18.39 -4.67 3.39
CA ASP A 198 -18.57 -3.86 2.17
C ASP A 198 -18.10 -2.42 2.40
N LYS A 199 -18.38 -1.83 3.58
CA LYS A 199 -17.78 -0.52 3.93
C LYS A 199 -16.32 -0.63 4.31
N ALA A 200 -15.91 -1.73 4.93
CA ALA A 200 -14.53 -1.90 5.39
C ALA A 200 -13.53 -1.99 4.21
N GLU A 201 -13.90 -2.65 3.10
CA GLU A 201 -13.09 -2.67 1.87
C GLU A 201 -13.01 -1.31 1.16
N HIS A 202 -13.92 -0.39 1.49
CA HIS A 202 -13.95 0.97 1.03
C HIS A 202 -13.47 1.97 2.09
N ASN A 203 -12.96 1.50 3.22
CA ASN A 203 -12.45 2.36 4.27
C ASN A 203 -10.94 2.57 4.15
N GLN A 204 -10.55 3.82 4.01
CA GLN A 204 -9.16 4.21 3.80
C GLN A 204 -8.21 3.71 4.89
N ASP A 205 -8.60 3.87 6.17
CA ASP A 205 -7.75 3.46 7.29
C ASP A 205 -7.60 1.94 7.41
N SER A 206 -8.54 1.15 6.89
CA SER A 206 -8.42 -0.31 6.82
C SER A 206 -7.21 -0.74 5.99
N TYR A 207 -6.95 -0.06 4.86
CA TYR A 207 -5.77 -0.31 4.04
C TYR A 207 -4.46 -0.01 4.76
N MET A 208 -4.38 1.12 5.47
CA MET A 208 -3.15 1.47 6.20
C MET A 208 -2.89 0.50 7.35
N TYR A 209 -3.91 0.18 8.15
CA TYR A 209 -3.72 -0.74 9.28
C TYR A 209 -3.41 -2.17 8.83
N PHE A 210 -4.12 -2.70 7.83
CA PHE A 210 -3.83 -4.04 7.30
C PHE A 210 -2.40 -4.13 6.77
N ALA A 211 -1.96 -3.14 5.98
CA ALA A 211 -0.62 -3.16 5.41
C ALA A 211 0.48 -3.12 6.49
N LEU A 212 0.29 -2.31 7.54
CA LEU A 212 1.19 -2.24 8.68
C LEU A 212 1.20 -3.55 9.48
N ASP A 213 0.04 -4.13 9.82
CA ASP A 213 -0.03 -5.35 10.62
C ASP A 213 0.48 -6.56 9.86
N ALA A 214 0.10 -6.71 8.59
CA ALA A 214 0.60 -7.76 7.72
C ALA A 214 2.13 -7.75 7.67
N TYR A 215 2.72 -6.59 7.36
CA TYR A 215 4.17 -6.42 7.32
C TYR A 215 4.82 -6.63 8.69
N ALA A 216 4.18 -6.17 9.78
CA ALA A 216 4.67 -6.40 11.13
C ALA A 216 4.73 -7.89 11.49
N ARG A 217 3.67 -8.65 11.19
CA ARG A 217 3.56 -10.08 11.54
C ARG A 217 4.45 -10.98 10.70
N ASP A 218 4.81 -10.56 9.50
CA ASP A 218 5.59 -11.38 8.58
C ASP A 218 7.09 -11.03 8.62
N ASP A 219 7.44 -9.73 8.71
CA ASP A 219 8.83 -9.27 8.50
C ASP A 219 9.46 -8.54 9.71
N VAL A 220 8.68 -7.94 10.62
CA VAL A 220 9.23 -7.05 11.67
C VAL A 220 9.20 -7.67 13.07
N ASN A 221 8.04 -8.16 13.51
CA ASN A 221 7.83 -8.79 14.81
C ASN A 221 6.99 -10.07 14.69
N PRO A 222 7.47 -11.09 13.95
CA PRO A 222 6.72 -12.31 13.72
C PRO A 222 6.55 -13.18 14.98
N PRO A 223 5.45 -13.94 15.11
CA PRO A 223 4.25 -13.92 14.26
C PRO A 223 3.19 -12.90 14.73
N ASN A 224 3.48 -12.20 15.83
CA ASN A 224 2.47 -11.50 16.62
C ASN A 224 2.20 -10.06 16.16
N GLY A 225 3.11 -9.46 15.38
CA GLY A 225 3.04 -8.04 15.03
C GLY A 225 3.20 -7.15 16.25
N CYS A 226 2.73 -5.90 16.18
CA CYS A 226 2.72 -4.96 17.31
C CYS A 226 1.40 -4.18 17.34
N VAL A 227 0.31 -4.93 17.35
CA VAL A 227 -1.04 -4.40 17.58
C VAL A 227 -1.20 -4.11 19.04
#